data_AF-A0A2D2M5K1-F1
#
_entry.id   AF-A0A2D2M5K1-F1
#
_cell.length_a   1.000
_cell.length_b   1.000
_cell.length_c   1.000
_cell.angle_alpha   90.00
_cell.angle_beta   90.00
_cell.angle_gamma   90.00
#
_symmetry.space_group_name_H-M   'P 1'
#
loop_
_entity.id
_entity.type
_entity.pdbx_description
1 polymer ?
#
loop_
_entity_poly.entity_id
_entity_poly.type
_entity_poly.pdbx_seq_one_letter_code
_entity_poly.pdbx_strand_id
1 'polypeptide(L)' 'MDDLEEKMKAGEPLWQQVVDVMRRHTEAKGVLPQEEVERLRLEVESLMQAVIEYQQRVLGGLVSTLH' A
#
# COMPACT_ATOMS: atom_id res chain seq x y z
N MET A 1 -16.39 -5.91 19.19
CA MET A 1 -15.24 -5.04 18.86
C MET A 1 -14.18 -5.82 18.08
N ASP A 2 -14.23 -7.15 18.08
CA ASP A 2 -13.22 -8.05 17.53
C ASP A 2 -13.13 -8.09 15.98
N ASP A 3 -14.25 -7.95 15.28
CA ASP A 3 -14.30 -8.08 13.80
C ASP A 3 -13.49 -7.00 13.06
N LEU A 4 -13.46 -5.76 13.57
CA LEU A 4 -12.68 -4.68 12.95
C LEU A 4 -11.18 -4.88 13.17
N GLU A 5 -10.77 -5.29 14.36
CA GLU A 5 -9.36 -5.54 14.69
C GLU A 5 -8.80 -6.71 13.87
N GLU A 6 -9.58 -7.78 13.70
CA GLU A 6 -9.21 -8.91 12.84
C GLU A 6 -9.05 -8.48 11.37
N LYS A 7 -9.96 -7.67 10.86
CA LYS A 7 -9.88 -7.12 9.49
C LYS A 7 -8.70 -6.17 9.29
N MET A 8 -8.33 -5.41 10.31
CA MET A 8 -7.13 -4.57 10.28
C MET A 8 -5.86 -5.41 10.28
N LYS A 9 -5.76 -6.43 11.14
CA LYS A 9 -4.63 -7.37 11.17
C LYS A 9 -4.50 -8.15 9.86
N ALA A 10 -5.61 -8.54 9.24
CA ALA A 10 -5.60 -9.19 7.94
C ALA A 10 -5.11 -8.28 6.79
N GLY A 11 -5.21 -6.95 6.95
CA GLY A 11 -4.67 -5.96 6.01
C GLY A 11 -3.20 -5.56 6.26
N GLU A 12 -2.65 -5.89 7.43
CA GLU A 12 -1.27 -5.56 7.81
C GLU A 12 -0.22 -6.10 6.81
N PRO A 13 -0.31 -7.34 6.28
CA PRO A 13 0.64 -7.83 5.30
C PRO A 13 0.65 -7.02 3.99
N LEU A 14 -0.50 -6.45 3.61
CA LEU A 14 -0.61 -5.62 2.41
C LEU A 14 0.07 -4.26 2.62
N TRP A 15 -0.09 -3.69 3.82
CA TRP A 15 0.65 -2.49 4.23
C TRP A 15 2.16 -2.71 4.32
N GLN A 16 2.60 -3.84 4.85
CA GLN A 16 4.03 -4.19 4.91
C GLN A 16 4.65 -4.27 3.51
N GLN A 17 3.92 -4.82 2.53
CA GLN A 17 4.37 -4.85 1.13
C GLN A 17 4.55 -3.44 0.56
N VAL A 18 3.59 -2.54 0.78
CA VAL A 18 3.70 -1.13 0.36
C VAL A 18 4.94 -0.48 0.96
N VAL A 19 5.16 -0.63 2.27
CA VAL A 19 6.31 -0.04 2.98
C VAL A 19 7.64 -0.58 2.43
N ASP A 20 7.72 -1.89 2.17
CA ASP A 20 8.93 -2.49 1.64
C ASP A 20 9.27 -1.99 0.22
N VAL A 21 8.28 -1.89 -0.67
CA VAL A 21 8.48 -1.36 -2.02
C VAL A 21 8.80 0.14 -1.97
N MET A 22 8.17 0.93 -1.08
CA MET A 22 8.52 2.34 -0.90
C MET A 22 9.96 2.53 -0.41
N ARG A 23 10.42 1.66 0.49
CA ARG A 23 11.81 1.64 0.95
C ARG A 23 12.76 1.34 -0.20
N ARG A 24 12.50 0.27 -0.97
CA ARG A 24 13.30 -0.08 -2.17
C ARG A 24 13.30 1.04 -3.20
N HIS A 25 12.17 1.68 -3.46
CA HIS A 25 12.06 2.84 -4.35
C HIS A 25 12.92 4.00 -3.86
N THR A 26 12.93 4.26 -2.56
CA THR A 26 13.73 5.34 -1.96
C THR A 26 15.22 5.04 -2.03
N GLU A 27 15.62 3.82 -1.73
CA GLU A 27 17.01 3.34 -1.85
C GLU A 27 17.51 3.35 -3.31
N ALA A 28 16.63 3.13 -4.28
CA ALA A 28 16.95 3.14 -5.69
C ALA A 28 17.18 4.55 -6.26
N LYS A 29 16.64 5.61 -5.65
CA LYS A 29 16.77 6.98 -6.14
C LYS A 29 18.24 7.42 -6.12
N GLY A 30 18.75 7.78 -7.30
CA GLY A 30 20.14 8.23 -7.46
C GLY A 30 21.18 7.11 -7.47
N VAL A 31 20.76 5.84 -7.37
CA VAL A 31 21.63 4.66 -7.45
C VAL A 31 21.32 3.85 -8.71
N LEU A 32 20.03 3.60 -8.97
CA LEU A 32 19.58 2.81 -10.11
C LEU A 32 19.21 3.70 -11.31
N PRO A 33 19.17 3.12 -12.53
CA PRO A 33 18.63 3.79 -13.71
C PRO A 33 17.20 4.27 -13.47
N GLN A 34 16.83 5.37 -14.13
CA GLN A 34 15.51 5.97 -14.01
C GLN A 34 14.38 4.98 -14.32
N GLU A 35 14.57 4.09 -15.30
CA GLU A 35 13.59 3.06 -15.65
C GLU A 35 13.26 2.14 -14.46
N GLU A 36 14.27 1.68 -13.72
CA GLU A 36 14.06 0.82 -12.54
C GLU A 36 13.41 1.57 -11.38
N VAL A 37 13.73 2.86 -11.22
CA VAL A 37 13.07 3.73 -10.23
C VAL A 37 11.58 3.92 -10.58
N GLU A 38 11.26 4.16 -11.86
CA GLU A 38 9.86 4.29 -12.30
C GLU A 38 9.10 2.97 -12.17
N ARG A 39 9.75 1.82 -12.41
CA ARG A 39 9.13 0.50 -12.17
C ARG A 39 8.75 0.33 -10.70
N LEU A 40 9.65 0.66 -9.77
CA LEU A 40 9.37 0.62 -8.33
C LEU A 40 8.26 1.60 -7.95
N ARG A 41 8.21 2.78 -8.57
CA ARG A 41 7.13 3.75 -8.36
C ARG A 41 5.77 3.18 -8.78
N LEU A 42 5.68 2.59 -9.97
CA LEU A 42 4.45 1.96 -10.45
C LEU A 42 4.01 0.79 -9.56
N GLU A 43 4.96 0.03 -9.01
CA GLU A 43 4.68 -1.04 -8.05
C GLU A 43 4.08 -0.49 -6.74
N VAL A 44 4.61 0.63 -6.21
CA VAL A 44 4.00 1.33 -5.07
C VAL A 44 2.57 1.79 -5.39
N GLU A 45 2.36 2.41 -6.55
CA GLU A 45 1.04 2.91 -6.97
C GLU A 45 0.02 1.76 -7.08
N SER A 46 0.43 0.62 -7.66
CA SER A 46 -0.42 -0.57 -7.77
C SER A 46 -0.76 -1.18 -6.41
N LEU A 47 0.21 -1.28 -5.49
CA LEU A 47 -0.02 -1.84 -4.15
C LEU A 47 -0.91 -0.92 -3.30
N MET A 48 -0.75 0.40 -3.43
CA MET A 48 -1.64 1.37 -2.77
C MET A 48 -3.09 1.24 -3.25
N GLN A 49 -3.29 1.02 -4.55
CA GLN A 49 -4.62 0.75 -5.10
C GLN A 49 -5.24 -0.53 -4.50
N ALA A 50 -4.45 -1.60 -4.38
CA ALA A 50 -4.89 -2.84 -3.75
C ALA A 50 -5.27 -2.65 -2.26
N VAL A 51 -4.53 -1.81 -1.51
CA VAL A 51 -4.88 -1.44 -0.13
C VAL A 51 -6.23 -0.76 -0.07
N ILE A 52 -6.47 0.22 -0.94
CA ILE A 52 -7.72 0.97 -1.00
C ILE A 52 -8.88 0.02 -1.30
N GLU A 53 -8.72 -0.88 -2.28
CA GLU A 53 -9.73 -1.88 -2.63
C GLU A 53 -10.03 -2.85 -1.49
N TYR A 54 -8.98 -3.32 -0.80
CA TYR A 54 -9.12 -4.15 0.40
C TYR A 54 -9.92 -3.43 1.49
N GLN A 55 -9.54 -2.19 1.81
CA GLN A 55 -10.22 -1.39 2.83
C GLN A 55 -11.69 -1.12 2.44
N GLN A 56 -11.97 -0.79 1.19
CA GLN A 56 -13.34 -0.57 0.72
C GLN A 56 -14.19 -1.84 0.85
N ARG A 57 -13.65 -2.99 0.44
CA ARG A 57 -14.37 -4.28 0.44
C ARG A 57 -14.57 -4.85 1.83
N VAL A 58 -13.57 -4.75 2.69
CA VAL A 58 -13.53 -5.45 3.99
C VAL A 58 -14.00 -4.56 5.14
N LEU A 59 -13.67 -3.26 5.08
CA LEU A 59 -14.04 -2.29 6.13
C LEU A 59 -15.34 -1.52 5.80
N GLY A 60 -16.02 -1.88 4.71
CA GLY A 60 -17.34 -1.32 4.38
C GLY A 60 -17.32 0.14 3.95
N GLY A 61 -16.25 0.54 3.25
CA GLY A 61 -16.08 1.91 2.77
C GLY A 61 -15.55 2.84 3.84
N LEU A 62 -14.22 2.91 3.99
CA LEU A 62 -13.53 4.09 4.53
C LEU A 62 -13.62 5.27 3.53
N VAL A 63 -14.80 5.48 2.94
CA VAL A 63 -15.23 6.66 2.20
C VAL A 63 -16.35 7.29 3.02
N SER A 64 -16.05 7.58 4.28
CA SER A 64 -16.52 8.82 4.88
C SER A 64 -15.27 9.68 4.91
N THR A 65 -15.13 10.45 3.83
CA THR A 65 -14.15 11.51 3.62
C THR A 65 -13.64 12.09 4.93
N LEU A 66 -12.37 11.87 5.25
CA LEU A 66 -11.65 12.77 6.15
C LEU A 66 -11.39 14.05 5.33
N HIS A 67 -12.39 14.93 5.31
CA HIS A 67 -12.27 16.33 4.93
C HIS A 67 -12.70 17.17 6.13
#